data_AF-A0A6L7CV97-F1
#
_entry.id   AF-A0A6L7CV97-F1
#
_cell.length_a   1.000
_cell.length_b   1.000
_cell.length_c   1.000
_cell.angle_alpha   90.00
_cell.angle_beta   90.00
_cell.angle_gamma   90.00
#
_symmetry.space_group_name_H-M   'P 1'
#
loop_
_entity.id
_entity.type
_entity.pdbx_description
1 polymer ?
#
loop_
_entity_poly.entity_id
_entity_poly.type
_entity_poly.pdbx_seq_one_letter_code
_entity_poly.pdbx_strand_id
1 'polypeptide(L)' 'AQKSTDQSLVLCDTVRYLPESFEIPWNPNTRTEVSTLCISQFRYSAQIRPSSVVTKDYTFKRPGWAGRF' A
#
# COMPACT_ATOMS: atom_id res chain seq x y z
N ALA A 1 4.47 -23.97 -15.04
CA ALA A 1 4.28 -22.55 -14.67
C ALA A 1 3.89 -21.79 -15.93
N GLN A 2 2.72 -21.17 -15.95
CA GLN A 2 2.23 -20.43 -17.12
C GLN A 2 3.01 -19.11 -17.21
N LYS A 3 3.87 -18.98 -18.22
CA LYS A 3 4.71 -17.80 -18.45
C LYS A 3 3.85 -16.73 -19.12
N SER A 4 3.26 -15.83 -18.33
CA SER A 4 2.57 -14.65 -18.88
C SER A 4 3.63 -13.67 -19.39
N THR A 5 3.63 -13.37 -20.67
CA THR A 5 4.63 -12.51 -21.35
C THR A 5 4.41 -11.02 -21.17
N ASP A 6 3.29 -10.60 -20.56
CA ASP A 6 2.85 -9.19 -20.53
C ASP A 6 2.82 -8.59 -19.10
N GLN A 7 3.44 -9.26 -18.13
CA GLN A 7 3.51 -8.75 -16.76
C GLN A 7 4.79 -7.93 -16.55
N SER A 8 4.64 -6.68 -16.12
CA SER A 8 5.75 -5.78 -15.80
C SER A 8 5.84 -5.53 -14.30
N LEU A 9 7.07 -5.44 -13.78
CA LEU A 9 7.33 -5.00 -12.41
C LEU A 9 7.41 -3.47 -12.41
N VAL A 10 6.55 -2.83 -11.63
CA VAL A 10 6.57 -1.37 -11.43
C VAL A 10 7.10 -1.07 -10.03
N LEU A 11 8.13 -0.23 -9.94
CA LEU A 11 8.64 0.28 -8.67
C LEU A 11 7.86 1.57 -8.33
N CYS A 12 7.12 1.56 -7.23
CA CYS A 12 6.32 2.71 -6.77
C CYS A 12 6.60 3.01 -5.30
N ASP A 13 6.96 4.25 -4.99
CA ASP A 13 7.20 4.76 -3.63
C ASP A 13 6.03 5.66 -3.13
N THR A 14 5.20 6.16 -4.04
CA THR A 14 4.06 7.02 -3.73
C THR A 14 2.81 6.64 -4.53
N VAL A 15 1.65 7.05 -4.01
CA VAL A 15 0.33 6.77 -4.61
C VAL A 15 0.17 7.33 -6.03
N ARG A 16 0.95 8.36 -6.41
CA ARG A 16 0.84 9.03 -7.71
C ARG A 16 1.18 8.10 -8.89
N TYR A 17 1.92 7.02 -8.63
CA TYR A 17 2.34 6.05 -9.64
C TYR A 17 1.39 4.85 -9.74
N LEU A 18 0.32 4.82 -8.93
CA LEU A 18 -0.74 3.85 -9.10
C LEU A 18 -1.63 4.24 -10.28
N PRO A 19 -2.22 3.25 -10.98
CA PRO A 19 -3.21 3.51 -12.01
C PRO A 19 -4.44 4.24 -11.43
N GLU A 20 -5.20 4.86 -12.32
CA GLU A 20 -6.45 5.54 -11.95
C GLU A 20 -7.42 4.57 -11.26
N SER A 21 -8.07 5.04 -10.20
CA SER A 21 -9.09 4.27 -9.50
C SER A 21 -10.34 4.10 -10.36
N PHE A 22 -11.03 2.99 -10.17
CA PHE A 22 -12.35 2.75 -10.77
C PHE A 22 -13.37 2.46 -9.67
N GLU A 23 -14.65 2.68 -9.98
CA GLU A 23 -15.75 2.43 -9.07
C GLU A 23 -16.15 0.95 -9.08
N ILE A 24 -16.38 0.37 -7.90
CA ILE A 24 -16.95 -0.96 -7.73
C ILE A 24 -18.21 -0.82 -6.85
N PRO A 25 -19.38 -1.27 -7.32
CA PRO A 25 -20.62 -1.13 -6.55
C PRO A 25 -20.58 -1.98 -5.28
N TRP A 26 -21.29 -1.54 -4.24
CA TRP A 26 -21.47 -2.31 -3.01
C TRP A 26 -22.86 -2.96 -2.98
N ASN A 27 -22.92 -4.26 -2.68
CA ASN A 27 -24.15 -5.00 -2.45
C ASN A 27 -24.00 -5.98 -1.28
N PRO A 28 -24.61 -5.72 -0.12
CA PRO A 28 -24.53 -6.62 1.04
C PRO A 28 -25.32 -7.93 0.87
N ASN A 29 -26.20 -8.02 -0.13
CA ASN A 29 -27.05 -9.18 -0.36
C ASN A 29 -26.28 -10.28 -1.10
N THR A 30 -25.73 -11.24 -0.35
CA THR A 30 -25.02 -12.40 -0.92
C THR A 30 -25.95 -13.53 -1.39
N ARG A 31 -27.26 -13.42 -1.15
CA ARG A 31 -28.26 -14.45 -1.45
C ARG A 31 -28.90 -14.33 -2.83
N THR A 32 -28.82 -13.15 -3.43
CA THR A 32 -29.32 -12.88 -4.78
C THR A 32 -28.20 -13.05 -5.77
N GLU A 33 -28.43 -13.74 -6.89
CA GLU A 33 -27.49 -13.76 -8.00
C GLU A 33 -27.32 -12.34 -8.55
N VAL A 34 -26.13 -11.77 -8.34
CA VAL A 34 -25.77 -10.46 -8.88
C VAL A 34 -25.02 -10.71 -10.18
N SER A 35 -25.52 -10.14 -11.29
CA SER A 35 -24.87 -10.26 -12.61
C SER A 35 -23.63 -9.35 -12.76
N THR A 36 -23.50 -8.34 -11.90
CA THR A 36 -22.41 -7.36 -11.89
C THR A 36 -21.43 -7.63 -10.73
N LEU A 37 -20.13 -7.47 -11.00
CA LEU A 37 -19.10 -7.54 -9.94
C LEU A 37 -19.34 -6.44 -8.90
N CYS A 38 -19.38 -6.83 -7.61
CA CYS A 38 -19.65 -5.94 -6.50
C CYS A 38 -18.89 -6.36 -5.23
N ILE A 39 -18.67 -5.41 -4.32
CA ILE A 39 -18.16 -5.69 -2.97
C ILE A 39 -19.37 -5.96 -2.07
N SER A 40 -19.34 -7.03 -1.27
CA SER A 40 -20.45 -7.37 -0.38
C SER A 40 -20.14 -7.25 1.11
N GLN A 41 -18.85 -7.20 1.46
CA GLN A 41 -18.39 -7.15 2.83
C GLN A 41 -17.19 -6.22 2.94
N PHE A 42 -17.15 -5.45 4.02
CA PHE A 42 -16.00 -4.64 4.41
C PHE A 42 -15.56 -5.05 5.80
N ARG A 43 -14.24 -5.04 6.02
CA ARG A 43 -13.63 -5.13 7.34
C ARG A 43 -12.68 -3.96 7.51
N TYR A 44 -12.85 -3.22 8.60
CA TYR A 44 -11.94 -2.16 8.98
C TYR A 44 -11.15 -2.59 10.21
N SER A 45 -9.84 -2.34 10.19
CA SER A 45 -8.96 -2.53 11.33
C SER A 45 -8.01 -1.35 11.45
N ALA A 46 -7.71 -0.99 12.70
CA ALA A 46 -6.74 0.04 13.03
C ALA A 46 -5.73 -0.53 14.03
N GLN A 47 -4.50 -0.01 14.00
CA GLN A 47 -3.41 -0.42 14.88
C GLN A 47 -2.71 0.82 15.43
N ILE A 48 -2.45 0.85 16.74
CA ILE A 48 -1.61 1.88 17.36
C ILE A 48 -0.17 1.69 16.89
N ARG A 49 0.45 2.78 16.43
CA ARG A 49 1.84 2.80 15.98
C ARG A 49 2.59 3.96 16.62
N PRO A 50 3.92 3.84 16.85
CA PRO A 50 4.73 4.96 17.27
C PRO A 50 4.58 6.15 16.30
N SER A 51 4.44 7.35 16.87
CA SER A 51 4.30 8.58 16.08
C SER A 51 5.64 9.15 15.60
N SER A 52 6.75 8.70 16.18
CA SER A 52 8.09 9.20 15.87
C SER A 52 9.13 8.10 16.01
N VAL A 53 10.14 8.17 15.15
CA VAL A 53 11.36 7.39 15.24
C VAL A 53 12.52 8.39 15.21
N VAL A 54 13.50 8.21 16.09
CA VAL A 54 14.75 8.99 16.07
C VAL A 54 15.87 8.04 15.71
N THR A 55 16.63 8.38 14.68
CA THR A 55 17.75 7.57 14.19
C THR A 55 19.08 8.28 14.48
N LYS A 56 20.16 7.49 14.55
CA LYS A 56 21.51 8.02 14.74
C LYS A 56 22.49 7.34 13.78
N ASP A 57 23.27 8.16 13.08
CA ASP A 57 24.34 7.73 12.19
C ASP A 57 25.70 8.30 12.64
N TYR A 58 26.79 7.66 12.23
CA TYR A 58 28.15 8.12 12.43
C TYR A 58 28.99 7.84 11.20
N THR A 59 29.74 8.86 10.75
CA THR A 59 30.71 8.73 9.67
C THR A 59 32.09 9.21 10.10
N PHE A 60 33.11 8.38 9.86
CA PHE A 60 34.51 8.74 10.14
C PHE A 60 34.97 9.99 9.37
N LYS A 61 34.32 10.30 8.22
CA LYS A 61 34.62 11.49 7.41
C LYS A 61 34.22 12.80 8.10
N ARG A 62 33.31 12.76 9.07
CA ARG A 62 32.84 13.92 9.85
C ARG A 62 32.52 13.52 11.29
N PRO A 63 33.54 13.36 12.15
CA PRO A 63 33.36 12.84 13.51
C PRO A 63 32.47 13.71 14.42
N GLY A 64 32.39 15.02 14.16
CA GLY A 64 31.52 15.96 14.89
C GLY A 64 30.10 16.08 14.34
N TRP A 65 29.72 15.31 13.32
CA TRP A 65 28.38 15.37 12.76
C TRP A 65 27.36 14.74 13.71
N ALA A 66 26.28 15.46 14.01
CA ALA A 66 25.28 15.02 14.99
C ALA A 66 24.55 13.73 14.58
N GLY A 67 24.42 13.47 13.26
CA GLY A 67 23.87 12.23 12.71
C GLY A 67 22.45 11.89 13.15
N ARG A 68 21.64 12.88 13.58
CA ARG A 68 20.26 12.67 14.05
C ARG A 68 19.28 12.91 12.90
N PHE A 69 18.33 11.99 12.70
CA PHE A 69 17.22 12.12 11.74
C PHE A 69 15.93 11.61 12.33
#